data_AF-A0AAX2KJQ4-F1
#
_entry.id   AF-A0AAX2KJQ4-F1
#
_cell.length_a   1.000
_cell.length_b   1.000
_cell.length_c   1.000
_cell.angle_alpha   90.00
_cell.angle_beta   90.00
_cell.angle_gamma   90.00
#
_symmetry.space_group_name_H-M   'P 1'
#
loop_
_entity.id
_entity.type
_entity.pdbx_description
1 polymer ?
#
loop_
_entity_poly.entity_id
_entity_poly.type
_entity_poly.pdbx_seq_one_letter_code
_entity_poly.pdbx_strand_id
1 'polypeptide(L)' 'MDMDSTAIQIECIDEIAKLAGTGEMVAEVTERAMRGELDFTASLRSRVATLKGADANILQQVRENLR' A
#
# COMPACT_ATOMS: atom_id res chain seq x y z
N MET A 1 -8.73 19.48 2.52
CA MET A 1 -9.89 18.59 2.37
C MET A 1 -9.47 17.31 3.06
N ASP A 2 -10.08 17.02 4.21
CA ASP A 2 -9.83 15.78 4.95
C ASP A 2 -10.42 14.65 4.10
N MET A 3 -9.57 14.05 3.28
CA MET A 3 -9.89 12.89 2.44
C MET A 3 -10.13 11.73 3.40
N ASP A 4 -11.29 11.08 3.33
CA ASP A 4 -11.62 9.89 4.12
C ASP A 4 -10.46 8.89 4.13
N SER A 5 -9.68 8.94 5.22
CA SER A 5 -8.23 8.71 5.17
C SER A 5 -7.85 7.24 5.17
N THR A 6 -8.81 6.34 5.33
CA THR A 6 -8.55 4.91 5.46
C THR A 6 -8.67 4.18 4.13
N ALA A 7 -9.60 4.58 3.26
CA ALA A 7 -9.81 3.93 1.96
C ALA A 7 -8.76 4.38 0.93
N ILE A 8 -8.56 5.69 0.79
CA ILE A 8 -7.61 6.26 -0.19
C ILE A 8 -6.17 5.89 0.14
N GLN A 9 -5.80 5.80 1.42
CA GLN A 9 -4.45 5.37 1.82
C GLN A 9 -4.19 3.90 1.49
N ILE A 10 -5.21 3.03 1.54
CA ILE A 10 -5.08 1.63 1.14
C ILE A 10 -4.88 1.54 -0.37
N GLU A 11 -5.72 2.25 -1.16
CA GLU A 11 -5.62 2.28 -2.62
C GLU A 11 -4.26 2.81 -3.10
N CYS A 12 -3.72 3.82 -2.43
CA CYS A 12 -2.42 4.39 -2.78
C CYS A 12 -1.26 3.39 -2.59
N ILE A 13 -1.29 2.61 -1.50
CA ILE A 13 -0.29 1.56 -1.25
C ILE A 13 -0.42 0.42 -2.24
N ASP A 14 -1.64 0.05 -2.63
CA ASP A 14 -1.89 -0.99 -3.62
C ASP A 14 -1.35 -0.58 -5.00
N GLU A 15 -1.52 0.68 -5.41
CA GLU A 15 -0.94 1.20 -6.66
C GLU A 15 0.59 1.23 -6.63
N ILE A 16 1.19 1.65 -5.51
CA ILE A 16 2.65 1.58 -5.32
C ILE A 16 3.13 0.12 -5.42
N ALA A 17 2.40 -0.82 -4.80
CA ALA A 17 2.75 -2.23 -4.79
C ALA A 17 2.62 -2.89 -6.18
N LYS A 18 1.59 -2.52 -6.96
CA LYS A 18 1.46 -2.96 -8.35
C LYS A 18 2.65 -2.52 -9.19
N LEU A 19 3.05 -1.26 -9.08
CA LEU A 19 4.21 -0.71 -9.80
C LEU A 19 5.54 -1.29 -9.31
N ALA A 20 5.64 -1.63 -8.02
CA ALA A 20 6.79 -2.30 -7.42
C ALA A 20 6.85 -3.82 -7.73
N GLY A 21 5.81 -4.40 -8.33
CA GLY A 21 5.70 -5.84 -8.58
C GLY A 21 5.38 -6.67 -7.32
N THR A 22 4.99 -6.03 -6.22
CA THR A 22 4.66 -6.69 -4.94
C THR A 22 3.17 -6.61 -4.59
N GLY A 23 2.33 -6.31 -5.59
CA GLY A 23 0.87 -6.20 -5.43
C GLY A 23 0.22 -7.43 -4.79
N GLU A 24 0.65 -8.65 -5.16
CA GLU A 24 0.13 -9.89 -4.54
C GLU A 24 0.45 -9.97 -3.05
N MET A 25 1.67 -9.62 -2.64
CA MET A 25 2.07 -9.64 -1.23
C MET A 25 1.28 -8.62 -0.41
N VAL A 26 1.02 -7.45 -0.99
CA VAL A 26 0.22 -6.41 -0.34
C VAL A 26 -1.24 -6.85 -0.20
N ALA A 27 -1.81 -7.47 -1.25
CA ALA A 27 -3.17 -8.01 -1.20
C ALA A 27 -3.34 -9.06 -0.10
N GLU A 28 -2.38 -9.98 0.05
CA GLU A 28 -2.38 -11.00 1.11
C GLU A 28 -2.37 -10.37 2.51
N VAL A 29 -1.53 -9.35 2.72
CA VAL A 29 -1.47 -8.61 3.99
C VAL A 29 -2.78 -7.86 4.27
N THR A 30 -3.39 -7.25 3.23
CA THR A 30 -4.67 -6.55 3.35
C THR A 30 -5.79 -7.53 3.69
N GLU A 31 -5.83 -8.71 3.09
CA GLU A 31 -6.82 -9.74 3.41
C GLU A 31 -6.70 -10.20 4.87
N ARG A 32 -5.48 -10.44 5.35
CA ARG A 32 -5.22 -10.78 6.76
C ARG A 32 -5.64 -9.66 7.72
N ALA A 33 -5.43 -8.41 7.35
CA ALA A 33 -5.90 -7.26 8.12
C ALA A 33 -7.45 -7.19 8.16
N MET A 34 -8.12 -7.43 7.03
CA MET A 34 -9.59 -7.49 6.95
C MET A 34 -10.18 -8.66 7.74
N ARG A 35 -9.45 -9.79 7.86
CA ARG A 35 -9.81 -10.91 8.75
C ARG A 35 -9.63 -10.60 10.24
N GLY A 36 -9.08 -9.43 10.58
CA GLY A 36 -8.77 -9.05 11.96
C GLY A 36 -7.53 -9.75 12.54
N GLU A 37 -6.74 -10.43 11.70
CA GLU A 37 -5.50 -11.09 12.13
C GLU A 37 -4.34 -10.10 12.32
N LEU A 38 -4.43 -8.92 11.69
CA LEU A 38 -3.43 -7.86 11.75
C LEU A 38 -4.08 -6.55 12.16
N ASP A 39 -3.47 -5.88 13.14
CA ASP A 39 -3.83 -4.49 13.43
C ASP A 39 -3.39 -3.57 12.26
N PHE A 40 -3.95 -2.35 12.22
CA PHE A 40 -3.64 -1.38 11.16
C PHE A 40 -2.13 -1.09 11.03
N THR A 41 -1.42 -1.00 12.15
CA THR A 41 0.01 -0.67 12.18
C THR A 41 0.84 -1.84 11.66
N ALA A 42 0.50 -3.07 12.04
CA ALA A 42 1.11 -4.31 11.59
C ALA A 42 0.85 -4.55 10.11
N SER A 43 -0.38 -4.28 9.64
CA SER A 43 -0.75 -4.29 8.23
C SER A 43 0.07 -3.28 7.44
N LEU A 44 0.15 -2.03 7.91
CA LEU A 44 0.90 -0.97 7.23
C LEU A 44 2.40 -1.30 7.15
N ARG A 45 3.00 -1.74 8.26
CA ARG A 45 4.42 -2.14 8.29
C ARG A 45 4.69 -3.31 7.35
N SER A 46 3.81 -4.31 7.31
CA SER A 46 3.97 -5.46 6.44
C SER A 46 3.86 -5.07 4.97
N ARG A 47 2.88 -4.23 4.60
CA ARG A 47 2.75 -3.72 3.23
C ARG A 47 3.97 -2.90 2.80
N VAL A 48 4.44 -1.98 3.65
CA VAL A 48 5.64 -1.18 3.37
C VAL A 48 6.91 -2.04 3.30
N ALA A 49 6.99 -3.12 4.09
CA ALA A 49 8.13 -4.03 4.03
C ALA A 49 8.23 -4.76 2.67
N THR A 50 7.10 -5.00 1.99
CA THR A 50 7.12 -5.57 0.64
C THR A 50 7.80 -4.65 -0.37
N LEU A 51 7.74 -3.32 -0.15
CA LEU A 51 8.34 -2.31 -1.02
C LEU A 51 9.86 -2.17 -0.83
N LYS A 52 10.48 -3.01 0.03
CA LYS A 52 11.92 -2.96 0.28
C LYS A 52 12.69 -3.36 -0.97
N GLY A 53 13.40 -2.38 -1.56
CA GLY A 53 14.15 -2.56 -2.80
C GLY A 53 13.42 -2.09 -4.06
N ALA A 54 12.20 -1.56 -3.91
CA ALA A 54 11.51 -0.88 -5.00
C ALA A 54 12.21 0.42 -5.38
N ASP A 55 12.14 0.80 -6.66
CA ASP A 55 12.70 2.05 -7.15
C ASP A 55 11.92 3.25 -6.59
N ALA A 56 12.63 4.23 -6.05
CA ALA A 56 12.02 5.45 -5.51
C ALA A 56 11.24 6.25 -6.58
N ASN A 57 11.55 6.07 -7.87
CA ASN A 57 10.79 6.67 -8.98
C ASN A 57 9.33 6.24 -9.03
N ILE A 58 8.98 5.08 -8.46
CA ILE A 58 7.59 4.61 -8.37
C ILE A 58 6.74 5.58 -7.57
N LEU A 59 7.28 6.14 -6.47
CA LEU A 59 6.57 7.15 -5.67
C LEU A 59 6.29 8.42 -6.47
N GLN A 60 7.19 8.76 -7.39
CA GLN A 60 7.04 9.92 -8.27
C GLN A 60 5.91 9.68 -9.28
N GLN A 61 5.86 8.48 -9.88
CA GLN A 61 4.80 8.07 -10.81
C GLN A 61 3.42 8.03 -10.13
N VAL A 62 3.32 7.51 -8.91
CA VAL A 62 2.05 7.48 -8.17
C VAL A 62 1.58 8.89 -7.82
N ARG A 63 2.52 9.76 -7.40
CA ARG A 63 2.22 11.17 -7.12
C ARG A 63 1.71 11.92 -8.36
N GLU A 64 2.22 11.61 -9.55
CA GLU A 64 1.74 12.22 -10.80
C GLU A 64 0.37 11.69 -11.24
N ASN A 65 0.04 10.44 -10.92
CA ASN A 65 -1.26 9.83 -11.23
C ASN A 65 -2.38 10.23 -10.25
N LEU A 66 -2.05 10.66 -9.03
CA LEU A 66 -3.02 11.13 -8.02
C LEU A 66 -3.55 12.56 -8.28
N ARG A 67 -3.40 13.09 -9.50
CA ARG A 67 -3.68 14.49 -9.83
C ARG A 67 -5.09 14.72 -10.38
#